data_AF-A0A0F8XIP8-F1
#
_entry.id   AF-A0A0F8XIP8-F1
#
_cell.length_a   1.000
_cell.length_b   1.000
_cell.length_c   1.000
_cell.angle_alpha   90.00
_cell.angle_beta   90.00
_cell.angle_gamma   90.00
#
_symmetry.space_group_name_H-M   'P 1'
#
loop_
_entity.id
_entity.type
_entity.pdbx_description
1 polymer ?
#
loop_
_entity_poly.entity_id
_entity_poly.type
_entity_poly.pdbx_seq_one_letter_code
_entity_poly.pdbx_strand_id
1 'polypeptide(L)'
;AKLILRDNIFGTPQQDVLRRDFTINGLFYDVGVQTVIDYVGGYLDLEKKILRTIGDAKIRFIQDPVRMIRLLKFKARFDFEIAEKTFLALQENKGEILKSSPARILEEFFKMLESGAATNFFYLLTKHEVLDLLTPTLSRFFKEEKLSYDLIKVVDNFIKKNHPKALDRSILISSMIFYILEKRLQTDYIDKKIFFHLGIIAIEAKRVIDDVFRPFFHISKKMKAQIVSILVNQFRIFPLIKSKRTRIRIPRDPFFDLALDFFNLRCQINPELTNIYTQWREKFIESHSKKRKFFKRKNAKI
;
A
#
# COMPACT_ATOMS: atom_id res chain seq x y z
N ALA A 1 -31.03 6.62 -17.86
CA ALA A 1 -30.53 5.22 -17.89
C ALA A 1 -30.81 4.58 -16.54
N LYS A 2 -31.59 3.48 -16.49
CA LYS A 2 -31.91 2.79 -15.23
C LYS A 2 -30.60 2.36 -14.55
N LEU A 3 -30.31 2.91 -13.37
CA LEU A 3 -29.35 2.32 -12.44
C LEU A 3 -29.73 0.84 -12.28
N ILE A 4 -28.81 -0.07 -12.59
CA ILE A 4 -29.04 -1.49 -12.36
C ILE A 4 -29.04 -1.68 -10.84
N LEU A 5 -30.24 -1.67 -10.27
CA LEU A 5 -30.54 -1.82 -8.83
C LEU A 5 -30.76 -3.31 -8.45
N ARG A 6 -30.38 -4.26 -9.31
CA ARG A 6 -30.65 -5.70 -9.11
C ARG A 6 -29.38 -6.53 -9.31
N ASP A 7 -28.59 -6.64 -8.25
CA ASP A 7 -27.31 -7.39 -8.26
C ASP A 7 -27.45 -8.90 -7.98
N ASN A 8 -28.62 -9.40 -7.57
CA ASN A 8 -28.81 -10.80 -7.12
C ASN A 8 -29.61 -11.69 -8.10
N ILE A 9 -29.50 -11.46 -9.42
CA ILE A 9 -30.16 -12.31 -10.42
C ILE A 9 -29.08 -13.09 -11.18
N PHE A 10 -29.20 -14.43 -11.16
CA PHE A 10 -28.39 -15.32 -11.98
C PHE A 10 -28.79 -15.19 -13.45
N GLY A 11 -27.83 -15.41 -14.36
CA GLY A 11 -28.05 -15.22 -15.78
C GLY A 11 -27.10 -16.06 -16.63
N THR A 12 -27.22 -15.93 -17.94
CA THR A 12 -26.32 -16.60 -18.89
C THR A 12 -24.91 -16.00 -18.81
N PRO A 13 -23.87 -16.68 -19.31
CA PRO A 13 -22.52 -16.12 -19.42
C PRO A 13 -22.47 -14.75 -20.12
N GLN A 14 -23.30 -14.56 -21.16
CA GLN A 14 -23.48 -13.30 -21.88
C GLN A 14 -24.07 -12.20 -21.01
N GLN A 15 -24.95 -12.52 -20.06
CA GLN A 15 -25.48 -11.53 -19.12
C GLN A 15 -24.45 -11.22 -18.01
N ASP A 16 -23.67 -12.22 -17.59
CA ASP A 16 -22.61 -12.03 -16.59
C ASP A 16 -21.50 -11.11 -17.08
N VAL A 17 -21.04 -11.30 -18.33
CA VAL A 17 -19.92 -10.53 -18.90
C VAL A 17 -20.20 -9.02 -18.88
N LEU A 18 -21.44 -8.60 -19.11
CA LEU A 18 -21.86 -7.20 -19.13
C LEU A 18 -21.74 -6.53 -17.74
N ARG A 19 -21.66 -7.32 -16.66
CA ARG A 19 -21.46 -6.84 -15.30
C ARG A 19 -19.98 -6.71 -14.93
N ARG A 20 -19.06 -7.24 -15.73
CA ARG A 20 -17.62 -7.15 -15.51
C ARG A 20 -17.08 -5.76 -15.87
N ASP A 21 -15.83 -5.52 -15.48
CA ASP A 21 -15.17 -4.23 -15.59
C ASP A 21 -14.53 -4.01 -16.96
N PHE A 22 -13.66 -4.93 -17.40
CA PHE A 22 -12.86 -4.77 -18.63
C PHE A 22 -13.02 -5.96 -19.59
N THR A 23 -12.89 -5.70 -20.89
CA THR A 23 -13.06 -6.69 -21.96
C THR A 23 -12.14 -7.90 -21.77
N ILE A 24 -10.88 -7.67 -21.40
CA ILE A 24 -9.89 -8.72 -21.10
C ILE A 24 -10.29 -9.63 -19.93
N ASN A 25 -11.09 -9.13 -18.98
CA ASN A 25 -11.63 -9.91 -17.87
C ASN A 25 -12.96 -10.60 -18.23
N GLY A 26 -13.47 -10.35 -19.44
CA GLY A 26 -14.72 -10.91 -19.97
C GLY A 26 -14.57 -12.23 -20.74
N LEU A 27 -13.35 -12.75 -20.84
CA LEU A 27 -13.08 -14.04 -21.47
C LEU A 27 -13.54 -15.20 -20.58
N PHE A 28 -14.28 -16.15 -21.15
CA PHE A 28 -14.67 -17.40 -20.50
C PHE A 28 -13.89 -18.56 -21.10
N TYR A 29 -13.64 -19.60 -20.32
CA TYR A 29 -13.04 -20.84 -20.80
C TYR A 29 -14.01 -21.98 -20.57
N ASP A 30 -14.35 -22.69 -21.64
CA ASP A 30 -15.15 -23.91 -21.56
C ASP A 30 -14.19 -25.11 -21.50
N VAL A 31 -14.21 -25.83 -20.38
CA VAL A 31 -13.35 -27.00 -20.14
C VAL A 31 -13.81 -28.23 -20.93
N GLY A 32 -15.07 -28.30 -21.34
CA GLY A 32 -15.65 -29.44 -22.06
C GLY A 32 -15.24 -29.46 -23.52
N VAL A 33 -15.25 -28.29 -24.17
CA VAL A 33 -14.80 -28.14 -25.56
C VAL A 33 -13.40 -27.53 -25.69
N GLN A 34 -12.76 -27.16 -24.57
CA GLN A 34 -11.43 -26.55 -24.49
C GLN A 34 -11.29 -25.24 -25.28
N THR A 35 -12.37 -24.46 -25.39
CA THR A 35 -12.39 -23.21 -26.16
C THR A 35 -12.53 -21.98 -25.27
N VAL A 36 -11.91 -20.87 -25.69
CA VAL A 36 -12.16 -19.55 -25.11
C VAL A 36 -13.40 -18.94 -25.77
N ILE A 37 -14.33 -18.46 -24.97
CA ILE A 37 -15.54 -17.77 -25.42
C ILE A 37 -15.40 -16.28 -25.13
N ASP A 38 -15.54 -15.47 -26.17
CA ASP A 38 -15.43 -14.02 -26.10
C ASP A 38 -16.71 -13.34 -26.60
N TYR A 39 -17.43 -12.71 -25.67
CA TYR A 39 -18.66 -11.98 -25.97
C TYR A 39 -18.47 -10.48 -26.17
N VAL A 40 -17.26 -9.96 -25.89
CA VAL A 40 -17.02 -8.51 -25.74
C VAL A 40 -15.79 -8.01 -26.49
N GLY A 41 -15.10 -8.87 -27.25
CA GLY A 41 -13.87 -8.54 -27.96
C GLY A 41 -12.65 -8.47 -27.04
N GLY A 42 -12.68 -9.15 -25.89
CA GLY A 42 -11.59 -9.21 -24.92
C GLY A 42 -10.31 -9.84 -25.46
N TYR A 43 -10.39 -10.77 -26.42
CA TYR A 43 -9.22 -11.44 -26.98
C TYR A 43 -8.39 -10.47 -27.81
N LEU A 44 -9.03 -9.71 -28.71
CA LEU A 44 -8.36 -8.71 -29.54
C LEU A 44 -7.77 -7.57 -28.70
N ASP A 45 -8.49 -7.12 -27.67
CA ASP A 45 -7.96 -6.12 -26.74
C ASP A 45 -6.77 -6.69 -25.95
N LEU A 46 -6.79 -7.97 -25.56
CA LEU A 46 -5.66 -8.63 -24.90
C LEU A 46 -4.42 -8.72 -25.81
N GLU A 47 -4.58 -9.14 -27.07
CA GLU A 47 -3.49 -9.17 -28.06
C GLU A 47 -2.87 -7.80 -28.29
N LYS A 48 -3.72 -6.76 -28.36
CA LYS A 48 -3.29 -5.36 -28.55
C LYS A 48 -2.85 -4.69 -27.25
N LYS A 49 -2.92 -5.39 -26.10
CA LYS A 49 -2.65 -4.84 -24.77
C LYS A 49 -3.45 -3.57 -24.48
N ILE A 50 -4.76 -3.60 -24.72
CA ILE A 50 -5.70 -2.49 -24.51
C ILE A 50 -6.59 -2.76 -23.30
N LEU A 51 -6.69 -1.79 -22.40
CA LEU A 51 -7.68 -1.75 -21.33
C LEU A 51 -8.90 -0.96 -21.79
N ARG A 52 -10.00 -1.69 -22.00
CA ARG A 52 -11.29 -1.15 -22.42
C ARG A 52 -12.37 -1.61 -21.46
N THR A 53 -13.24 -0.70 -21.04
CA THR A 53 -14.42 -1.05 -20.24
C THR A 53 -15.44 -1.82 -21.06
N ILE A 54 -16.15 -2.76 -20.43
CA ILE A 54 -17.33 -3.37 -21.04
C ILE A 54 -18.50 -2.40 -20.94
N GLY A 55 -19.08 -2.03 -22.09
CA GLY A 55 -20.14 -1.03 -22.20
C GLY A 55 -19.63 0.42 -22.15
N ASP A 56 -20.51 1.35 -21.78
CA ASP A 56 -20.20 2.79 -21.71
C ASP A 56 -19.36 3.14 -20.46
N ALA A 57 -18.12 3.56 -20.65
CA ALA A 57 -17.17 3.82 -19.57
C ALA A 57 -17.69 4.81 -18.51
N LYS A 58 -18.38 5.88 -18.94
CA LYS A 58 -18.91 6.91 -18.05
C LYS A 58 -20.00 6.34 -17.15
N ILE A 59 -20.97 5.63 -17.72
CA ILE A 59 -22.03 4.96 -16.95
C ILE A 59 -21.42 3.96 -15.95
N ARG A 60 -20.41 3.18 -16.38
CA ARG A 60 -19.79 2.15 -15.53
C ARG A 60 -18.99 2.72 -14.36
N PHE A 61 -18.31 3.85 -14.55
CA PHE A 61 -17.60 4.55 -13.47
C PHE A 61 -18.55 5.24 -12.50
N ILE A 62 -19.66 5.81 -12.96
CA ILE A 62 -20.69 6.36 -12.07
C ILE A 62 -21.33 5.23 -11.22
N GLN A 63 -21.61 4.07 -11.84
CA GLN A 63 -22.23 2.93 -11.15
C GLN A 63 -21.32 2.27 -10.09
N ASP A 64 -20.04 2.07 -10.41
CA ASP A 64 -19.06 1.54 -9.44
C ASP A 64 -17.72 2.26 -9.66
N PRO A 65 -17.47 3.36 -8.94
CA PRO A 65 -16.29 4.19 -9.17
C PRO A 65 -14.97 3.46 -8.82
N VAL A 66 -15.03 2.36 -8.05
CA VAL A 66 -13.87 1.48 -7.77
C VAL A 66 -13.27 0.92 -9.07
N ARG A 67 -14.04 0.84 -10.16
CA ARG A 67 -13.53 0.45 -11.49
C ARG A 67 -12.43 1.39 -12.00
N MET A 68 -12.42 2.67 -11.63
CA MET A 68 -11.34 3.59 -11.98
C MET A 68 -10.03 3.22 -11.29
N ILE A 69 -10.08 2.80 -10.02
CA ILE A 69 -8.91 2.29 -9.30
C ILE A 69 -8.41 1.01 -9.95
N ARG A 70 -9.33 0.10 -10.29
CA ARG A 70 -8.98 -1.15 -11.00
C ARG A 70 -8.37 -0.88 -12.37
N LEU A 71 -8.85 0.12 -13.12
CA LEU A 71 -8.26 0.52 -14.41
C LEU A 71 -6.79 0.88 -14.23
N LEU A 72 -6.50 1.79 -13.29
CA LEU A 72 -5.12 2.23 -13.01
C LEU A 72 -4.27 1.09 -12.42
N LYS A 73 -4.89 0.17 -11.68
CA LYS A 73 -4.26 -1.07 -11.19
C LYS A 73 -3.78 -1.95 -12.33
N PHE A 74 -4.64 -2.22 -13.31
CA PHE A 74 -4.30 -3.02 -14.48
C PHE A 74 -3.24 -2.32 -15.34
N LYS A 75 -3.37 -1.00 -15.56
CA LYS A 75 -2.33 -0.20 -16.24
C LYS A 75 -0.99 -0.33 -15.52
N ALA A 76 -0.96 -0.17 -14.20
CA ALA A 76 0.26 -0.23 -13.42
C ALA A 76 0.96 -1.59 -13.48
N ARG A 77 0.18 -2.67 -13.46
CA ARG A 77 0.69 -4.04 -13.36
C ARG A 77 1.10 -4.64 -14.70
N PHE A 78 0.33 -4.38 -15.76
CA PHE A 78 0.50 -5.03 -17.06
C PHE A 78 0.98 -4.08 -18.16
N ASP A 79 1.00 -2.78 -17.88
CA ASP A 79 1.40 -1.73 -18.82
C ASP A 79 0.59 -1.72 -20.13
N PHE A 80 -0.69 -2.07 -20.06
CA PHE A 80 -1.61 -2.00 -21.20
C PHE A 80 -2.00 -0.56 -21.50
N GLU A 81 -2.27 -0.19 -22.75
CA GLU A 81 -2.77 1.14 -23.09
C GLU A 81 -4.26 1.28 -22.76
N ILE A 82 -4.67 2.44 -22.25
CA ILE A 82 -6.08 2.68 -21.93
C ILE A 82 -6.79 3.16 -23.20
N ALA A 83 -7.88 2.50 -23.59
CA ALA A 83 -8.69 2.94 -24.73
C ALA A 83 -9.16 4.39 -24.53
N GLU A 84 -9.09 5.22 -25.58
CA GLU A 84 -9.35 6.67 -25.51
C GLU A 84 -10.66 7.03 -24.79
N LYS A 85 -11.78 6.41 -25.17
CA LYS A 85 -13.08 6.63 -24.50
C LYS A 85 -13.07 6.27 -23.01
N THR A 86 -12.32 5.24 -22.64
CA THR A 86 -12.16 4.83 -21.23
C THR A 86 -11.31 5.85 -20.47
N PHE A 87 -10.27 6.38 -21.11
CA PHE A 87 -9.42 7.41 -20.53
C PHE A 87 -10.15 8.74 -20.32
N LEU A 88 -10.91 9.21 -21.32
CA LEU A 88 -11.73 10.42 -21.20
C LEU A 88 -12.75 10.29 -20.06
N ALA A 89 -13.42 9.13 -19.97
CA ALA A 89 -14.35 8.86 -18.88
C ALA A 89 -13.67 8.87 -17.50
N LEU A 90 -12.43 8.39 -17.37
CA LEU A 90 -11.66 8.50 -16.13
C LEU A 90 -11.45 9.96 -15.74
N GLN A 91 -11.03 10.81 -16.69
CA GLN A 91 -10.76 12.23 -16.41
C GLN A 91 -12.03 12.99 -16.03
N GLU A 92 -13.14 12.77 -16.74
CA GLU A 92 -14.41 13.44 -16.49
C GLU A 92 -15.07 13.00 -15.18
N ASN A 93 -14.89 11.73 -14.78
CA ASN A 93 -15.68 11.13 -13.68
C ASN A 93 -14.83 10.77 -12.45
N LYS A 94 -13.54 11.12 -12.38
CA LYS A 94 -12.68 10.81 -11.22
C LYS A 94 -13.26 11.26 -9.88
N GLY A 95 -14.03 12.36 -9.85
CA GLY A 95 -14.72 12.86 -8.65
C GLY A 95 -15.71 11.86 -8.05
N GLU A 96 -16.27 10.96 -8.85
CA GLU A 96 -17.19 9.91 -8.39
C GLU A 96 -16.53 8.93 -7.41
N ILE A 97 -15.19 8.89 -7.37
CA ILE A 97 -14.44 8.01 -6.47
C ILE A 97 -14.82 8.20 -5.00
N LEU A 98 -15.19 9.43 -4.61
CA LEU A 98 -15.58 9.77 -3.26
C LEU A 98 -16.89 9.08 -2.80
N LYS A 99 -17.70 8.57 -3.74
CA LYS A 99 -18.92 7.82 -3.44
C LYS A 99 -18.64 6.33 -3.16
N SER A 100 -17.42 5.86 -3.43
CA SER A 100 -17.05 4.46 -3.22
C SER A 100 -16.87 4.12 -1.75
N SER A 101 -17.04 2.83 -1.43
CA SER A 101 -16.68 2.31 -0.10
C SER A 101 -15.17 2.50 0.16
N PRO A 102 -14.78 3.20 1.26
CA PRO A 102 -13.37 3.35 1.63
C PRO A 102 -12.65 2.02 1.82
N ALA A 103 -13.34 1.02 2.37
CA ALA A 103 -12.78 -0.31 2.59
C ALA A 103 -12.44 -1.01 1.26
N ARG A 104 -13.29 -0.87 0.24
CA ARG A 104 -13.05 -1.45 -1.10
C ARG A 104 -11.82 -0.82 -1.75
N ILE A 105 -11.68 0.50 -1.69
CA ILE A 105 -10.52 1.19 -2.26
C ILE A 105 -9.25 0.87 -1.48
N LEU A 106 -9.32 0.85 -0.15
CA LEU A 106 -8.16 0.51 0.68
C LEU A 106 -7.67 -0.92 0.41
N GLU A 107 -8.58 -1.86 0.16
CA GLU A 107 -8.20 -3.21 -0.22
C GLU A 107 -7.51 -3.26 -1.59
N GLU A 108 -7.93 -2.44 -2.55
CA GLU A 108 -7.20 -2.31 -3.82
C GLU A 108 -5.82 -1.67 -3.66
N PHE A 109 -5.65 -0.74 -2.71
CA PHE A 109 -4.32 -0.21 -2.34
C PHE A 109 -3.43 -1.32 -1.75
N PHE A 110 -3.94 -2.13 -0.83
CA PHE A 110 -3.18 -3.23 -0.25
C PHE A 110 -2.77 -4.27 -1.30
N LYS A 111 -3.71 -4.68 -2.16
CA LYS A 111 -3.40 -5.61 -3.26
C LYS A 111 -2.27 -5.10 -4.14
N MET A 112 -2.18 -3.79 -4.38
CA MET A 112 -1.09 -3.21 -5.16
C MET A 112 0.22 -3.10 -4.40
N LEU A 113 0.17 -2.70 -3.13
CA LEU A 113 1.34 -2.75 -2.25
C LEU A 113 1.90 -4.17 -2.11
N GLU A 114 1.06 -5.19 -2.24
CA GLU A 114 1.40 -6.62 -2.19
C GLU A 114 1.81 -7.20 -3.56
N SER A 115 1.67 -6.46 -4.68
CA SER A 115 1.85 -7.02 -6.03
C SER A 115 3.23 -6.81 -6.66
N GLY A 116 4.09 -5.98 -6.05
CA GLY A 116 5.36 -5.57 -6.65
C GLY A 116 5.25 -4.51 -7.76
N ALA A 117 4.09 -3.86 -7.91
CA ALA A 117 3.87 -2.79 -8.89
C ALA A 117 3.21 -1.54 -8.26
N ALA A 118 3.35 -1.38 -6.94
CA ALA A 118 2.75 -0.30 -6.18
C ALA A 118 3.28 1.07 -6.60
N THR A 119 4.57 1.17 -6.90
CA THR A 119 5.22 2.43 -7.29
C THR A 119 4.55 3.05 -8.50
N ASN A 120 4.37 2.26 -9.57
CA ASN A 120 3.73 2.73 -10.80
C ASN A 120 2.24 3.04 -10.55
N PHE A 121 1.57 2.26 -9.71
CA PHE A 121 0.18 2.49 -9.36
C PHE A 121 -0.06 3.81 -8.63
N PHE A 122 0.72 4.11 -7.59
CA PHE A 122 0.62 5.39 -6.87
C PHE A 122 1.07 6.57 -7.72
N TYR A 123 2.06 6.38 -8.60
CA TYR A 123 2.43 7.37 -9.61
C TYR A 123 1.23 7.70 -10.53
N LEU A 124 0.54 6.69 -11.06
CA LEU A 124 -0.63 6.88 -11.92
C LEU A 124 -1.81 7.53 -11.17
N LEU A 125 -2.08 7.13 -9.92
CA LEU A 125 -3.11 7.77 -9.10
C LEU A 125 -2.81 9.26 -8.86
N THR A 126 -1.54 9.62 -8.65
CA THR A 126 -1.10 11.00 -8.47
C THR A 126 -1.18 11.78 -9.80
N LYS A 127 -0.71 11.17 -10.90
CA LYS A 127 -0.72 11.76 -12.25
C LYS A 127 -2.13 12.08 -12.73
N HIS A 128 -3.11 11.23 -12.41
CA HIS A 128 -4.52 11.43 -12.80
C HIS A 128 -5.37 12.10 -11.71
N GLU A 129 -4.72 12.63 -10.67
CA GLU A 129 -5.32 13.38 -9.56
C GLU A 129 -6.40 12.61 -8.77
N VAL A 130 -6.43 11.29 -8.90
CA VAL A 130 -7.29 10.43 -8.10
C VAL A 130 -6.80 10.41 -6.65
N LEU A 131 -5.48 10.45 -6.45
CA LEU A 131 -4.89 10.48 -5.11
C LEU A 131 -5.19 11.80 -4.39
N ASP A 132 -5.30 12.92 -5.11
CA ASP A 132 -5.67 14.22 -4.52
C ASP A 132 -7.05 14.20 -3.86
N LEU A 133 -7.98 13.42 -4.41
CA LEU A 133 -9.32 13.26 -3.86
C LEU A 133 -9.33 12.35 -2.61
N LEU A 134 -8.52 11.30 -2.61
CA LEU A 134 -8.53 10.27 -1.56
C LEU A 134 -7.63 10.63 -0.36
N THR A 135 -6.41 11.07 -0.63
CA THR A 135 -5.37 11.35 0.38
C THR A 135 -4.55 12.59 -0.01
N PRO A 136 -5.13 13.80 0.08
CA PRO A 136 -4.49 15.04 -0.40
C PRO A 136 -3.07 15.25 0.15
N THR A 137 -2.86 14.91 1.43
CA THR A 137 -1.56 15.00 2.11
C THR A 137 -0.50 14.11 1.44
N LEU A 138 -0.87 12.87 1.09
CA LEU A 138 0.03 11.94 0.42
C LEU A 138 0.29 12.36 -1.03
N SER A 139 -0.76 12.78 -1.75
CA SER A 139 -0.63 13.29 -3.11
C SER A 139 0.33 14.47 -3.20
N ARG A 140 0.17 15.47 -2.31
CA ARG A 140 1.06 16.62 -2.22
C ARG A 140 2.51 16.18 -1.99
N PHE A 141 2.72 15.30 -1.02
CA PHE A 141 4.05 14.78 -0.71
C PHE A 141 4.68 14.08 -1.93
N PHE A 142 3.92 13.26 -2.65
CA PHE A 142 4.38 12.58 -3.87
C PHE A 142 4.67 13.50 -5.06
N LYS A 143 4.06 14.69 -5.11
CA LYS A 143 4.33 15.70 -6.15
C LYS A 143 5.56 16.53 -5.85
N GLU A 144 5.82 16.83 -4.58
CA GLU A 144 6.86 17.76 -4.15
C GLU A 144 8.21 17.08 -3.90
N GLU A 145 8.21 15.82 -3.43
CA GLU A 145 9.41 15.17 -2.91
C GLU A 145 10.03 14.15 -3.86
N LYS A 146 11.33 14.32 -4.15
CA LYS A 146 12.05 13.45 -5.09
C LYS A 146 12.16 11.99 -4.62
N LEU A 147 12.30 11.77 -3.31
CA LEU A 147 12.50 10.43 -2.71
C LEU A 147 11.16 9.76 -2.33
N SER A 148 10.03 10.35 -2.69
CA SER A 148 8.72 9.98 -2.14
C SER A 148 8.30 8.54 -2.44
N TYR A 149 8.81 7.97 -3.52
CA TYR A 149 8.50 6.62 -3.98
C TYR A 149 9.58 5.58 -3.63
N ASP A 150 10.73 5.96 -3.11
CA ASP A 150 11.89 5.06 -3.02
C ASP A 150 11.63 3.86 -2.10
N LEU A 151 10.98 4.08 -0.96
CA LEU A 151 10.61 2.99 -0.06
C LEU A 151 9.55 2.08 -0.67
N ILE A 152 8.61 2.62 -1.46
CA ILE A 152 7.62 1.83 -2.18
C ILE A 152 8.30 0.99 -3.27
N LYS A 153 9.29 1.55 -3.95
CA LYS A 153 10.10 0.83 -4.96
C LYS A 153 10.92 -0.29 -4.34
N VAL A 154 11.49 -0.07 -3.16
CA VAL A 154 12.18 -1.11 -2.39
C VAL A 154 11.22 -2.22 -1.98
N VAL A 155 10.01 -1.87 -1.50
CA VAL A 155 8.95 -2.84 -1.22
C VAL A 155 8.60 -3.65 -2.46
N ASP A 156 8.43 -2.99 -3.61
CA ASP A 156 8.12 -3.65 -4.88
C ASP A 156 9.19 -4.67 -5.27
N ASN A 157 10.46 -4.28 -5.19
CA ASN A 157 11.60 -5.15 -5.49
C ASN A 157 11.70 -6.32 -4.50
N PHE A 158 11.45 -6.05 -3.21
CA PHE A 158 11.44 -7.08 -2.18
C PHE A 158 10.38 -8.15 -2.47
N ILE A 159 9.16 -7.72 -2.80
CA ILE A 159 8.05 -8.63 -3.11
C ILE A 159 8.35 -9.45 -4.36
N LYS A 160 8.84 -8.82 -5.43
CA LYS A 160 9.24 -9.53 -6.66
C LYS A 160 10.28 -10.62 -6.40
N LYS A 161 11.26 -10.36 -5.54
CA LYS A 161 12.34 -11.30 -5.23
C LYS A 161 11.92 -12.42 -4.27
N ASN A 162 11.01 -12.15 -3.34
CA ASN A 162 10.68 -13.06 -2.23
C ASN A 162 9.28 -13.66 -2.31
N HIS A 163 8.60 -13.54 -3.46
CA HIS A 163 7.27 -14.11 -3.66
C HIS A 163 7.28 -15.62 -3.35
N PRO A 164 6.38 -16.16 -2.51
CA PRO A 164 5.12 -15.56 -2.02
C PRO A 164 5.18 -14.92 -0.62
N LYS A 165 6.36 -14.67 -0.03
CA LYS A 165 6.46 -14.12 1.33
C LYS A 165 5.91 -12.68 1.37
N ALA A 166 4.69 -12.54 1.88
CA ALA A 166 4.04 -11.26 2.07
C ALA A 166 4.66 -10.48 3.25
N LEU A 167 4.80 -9.17 3.08
CA LEU A 167 5.06 -8.24 4.17
C LEU A 167 3.74 -7.93 4.91
N ASP A 168 3.83 -7.66 6.20
CA ASP A 168 2.66 -7.21 6.96
C ASP A 168 2.14 -5.86 6.43
N ARG A 169 0.83 -5.70 6.31
CA ARG A 169 0.18 -4.48 5.80
C ARG A 169 0.59 -3.22 6.57
N SER A 170 0.93 -3.32 7.85
CA SER A 170 1.45 -2.20 8.63
C SER A 170 2.84 -1.74 8.18
N ILE A 171 3.69 -2.65 7.68
CA ILE A 171 4.97 -2.31 7.04
C ILE A 171 4.72 -1.60 5.70
N LEU A 172 3.75 -2.08 4.91
CA LEU A 172 3.39 -1.48 3.63
C LEU A 172 2.86 -0.04 3.78
N ILE A 173 2.02 0.23 4.79
CA ILE A 173 1.60 1.61 5.08
C ILE A 173 2.77 2.45 5.62
N SER A 174 3.62 1.86 6.47
CA SER A 174 4.78 2.57 7.01
C SER A 174 5.74 3.01 5.92
N SER A 175 5.95 2.23 4.85
CA SER A 175 6.79 2.62 3.72
C SER A 175 6.25 3.83 2.95
N MET A 176 4.94 4.01 2.91
CA MET A 176 4.30 5.15 2.24
C MET A 176 4.41 6.46 3.04
N ILE A 177 4.39 6.38 4.38
CA ILE A 177 4.28 7.58 5.24
C ILE A 177 5.55 7.89 6.03
N PHE A 178 6.55 7.01 6.02
CA PHE A 178 7.78 7.20 6.81
C PHE A 178 8.46 8.54 6.50
N TYR A 179 8.66 8.88 5.22
CA TYR A 179 9.32 10.12 4.85
C TYR A 179 8.47 11.37 5.16
N ILE A 180 7.15 11.25 5.19
CA ILE A 180 6.26 12.34 5.65
C ILE A 180 6.53 12.63 7.12
N LEU A 181 6.63 11.58 7.95
CA LEU A 181 6.97 11.72 9.36
C LEU A 181 8.39 12.26 9.56
N GLU A 182 9.37 11.72 8.83
CA GLU A 182 10.76 12.16 8.93
C GLU A 182 10.91 13.65 8.57
N LYS A 183 10.29 14.09 7.46
CA LYS A 183 10.27 15.50 7.06
C LYS A 183 9.59 16.36 8.13
N ARG A 184 8.44 15.95 8.66
CA ARG A 184 7.75 16.69 9.72
C ARG A 184 8.61 16.85 10.98
N LEU A 185 9.29 15.78 11.41
CA LEU A 185 10.20 15.84 12.55
C LEU A 185 11.39 16.77 12.29
N GLN A 186 11.92 16.75 11.06
CA GLN A 186 12.98 17.66 10.64
C GLN A 186 12.52 19.12 10.73
N THR A 187 11.41 19.47 10.07
CA THR A 187 10.95 20.86 9.95
C THR A 187 10.40 21.44 11.25
N ASP A 188 9.64 20.64 12.02
CA ASP A 188 8.95 21.16 13.20
C ASP A 188 9.79 21.11 14.47
N TYR A 189 10.86 20.31 14.49
CA TYR A 189 11.68 20.15 15.69
C TYR A 189 13.16 20.41 15.43
N ILE A 190 13.79 19.69 14.49
CA ILE A 190 15.25 19.75 14.33
C ILE A 190 15.69 21.12 13.81
N ASP A 191 15.06 21.62 12.75
CA ASP A 191 15.39 22.92 12.14
C ASP A 191 15.15 24.08 13.13
N LYS A 192 14.16 23.91 14.00
CA LYS A 192 13.82 24.85 15.09
C LYS A 192 14.64 24.63 16.36
N LYS A 193 15.59 23.68 16.36
CA LYS A 193 16.43 23.29 17.51
C LYS A 193 15.63 22.90 18.76
N ILE A 194 14.42 22.37 18.58
CA ILE A 194 13.55 21.86 19.65
C ILE A 194 13.93 20.41 19.94
N PHE A 195 14.24 20.12 21.20
CA PHE A 195 14.48 18.75 21.64
C PHE A 195 13.18 17.96 21.76
N PHE A 196 13.17 16.71 21.30
CA PHE A 196 12.02 15.82 21.41
C PHE A 196 12.44 14.40 21.75
N HIS A 197 11.51 13.65 22.34
CA HIS A 197 11.70 12.25 22.74
C HIS A 197 10.74 11.34 21.98
N LEU A 198 10.88 10.02 22.15
CA LEU A 198 10.09 9.02 21.41
C LEU A 198 8.56 9.16 21.57
N GLY A 199 8.09 9.74 22.68
CA GLY A 199 6.66 10.03 22.91
C GLY A 199 6.09 11.05 21.92
N ILE A 200 6.86 12.10 21.61
CA ILE A 200 6.50 13.10 20.59
C ILE A 200 6.45 12.45 19.20
N ILE A 201 7.43 11.61 18.88
CA ILE A 201 7.43 10.86 17.61
C ILE A 201 6.17 10.00 17.49
N ALA A 202 5.72 9.36 18.56
CA ALA A 202 4.49 8.57 18.56
C ALA A 202 3.24 9.43 18.33
N ILE A 203 3.21 10.66 18.85
CA ILE A 203 2.13 11.62 18.63
C ILE A 203 2.14 12.08 17.17
N GLU A 204 3.30 12.48 16.64
CA GLU A 204 3.44 12.89 15.24
C GLU A 204 3.13 11.77 14.25
N ALA A 205 3.55 10.53 14.54
CA ALA A 205 3.19 9.38 13.73
C ALA A 205 1.66 9.19 13.64
N LYS A 206 0.94 9.36 14.77
CA LYS A 206 -0.53 9.31 14.77
C LYS A 206 -1.14 10.45 13.95
N ARG A 207 -0.61 11.67 14.09
CA ARG A 207 -1.05 12.84 13.31
C ARG A 207 -0.87 12.60 11.82
N VAL A 208 0.30 12.12 11.39
CA VAL A 208 0.57 11.78 9.98
C VAL A 208 -0.40 10.73 9.46
N ILE A 209 -0.69 9.67 10.23
CA ILE A 209 -1.68 8.65 9.84
C ILE A 209 -3.06 9.31 9.65
N ASP A 210 -3.49 10.17 10.57
CA ASP A 210 -4.79 10.82 10.48
C ASP A 210 -4.83 11.83 9.31
N ASP A 211 -3.80 12.65 9.12
CA ASP A 211 -3.71 13.63 8.02
C ASP A 211 -3.70 12.96 6.64
N VAL A 212 -3.09 11.78 6.54
CA VAL A 212 -3.03 11.01 5.28
C VAL A 212 -4.32 10.27 5.03
N PHE A 213 -4.83 9.51 6.01
CA PHE A 213 -5.90 8.53 5.76
C PHE A 213 -7.29 9.02 6.16
N ARG A 214 -7.45 9.82 7.22
CA ARG A 214 -8.78 10.26 7.71
C ARG A 214 -9.66 10.97 6.68
N PRO A 215 -9.14 11.71 5.66
CA PRO A 215 -10.00 12.34 4.65
C PRO A 215 -10.93 11.36 3.93
N PHE A 216 -10.52 10.11 3.75
CA PHE A 216 -11.32 9.12 3.03
C PHE A 216 -11.30 7.72 3.65
N PHE A 217 -10.15 7.27 4.17
CA PHE A 217 -9.93 5.91 4.64
C PHE A 217 -10.13 5.73 6.16
N HIS A 218 -10.58 4.54 6.53
CA HIS A 218 -10.61 4.09 7.92
C HIS A 218 -9.51 3.06 8.20
N ILE A 219 -8.53 3.43 9.00
CA ILE A 219 -7.49 2.51 9.49
C ILE A 219 -7.85 2.02 10.90
N SER A 220 -7.88 0.70 11.08
CA SER A 220 -8.24 0.08 12.37
C SER A 220 -7.29 0.47 13.49
N LYS A 221 -7.79 0.52 14.74
CA LYS A 221 -6.98 0.88 15.92
C LYS A 221 -5.75 -0.02 16.08
N LYS A 222 -5.90 -1.33 15.82
CA LYS A 222 -4.79 -2.31 15.86
C LYS A 222 -3.71 -1.95 14.84
N MET A 223 -4.10 -1.69 13.59
CA MET A 223 -3.15 -1.35 12.53
C MET A 223 -2.46 -0.01 12.80
N LYS A 224 -3.18 1.01 13.31
CA LYS A 224 -2.56 2.27 13.74
C LYS A 224 -1.50 2.04 14.81
N ALA A 225 -1.77 1.19 15.81
CA ALA A 225 -0.80 0.86 16.86
C ALA A 225 0.46 0.17 16.29
N GLN A 226 0.29 -0.77 15.35
CA GLN A 226 1.41 -1.42 14.65
C GLN A 226 2.25 -0.40 13.86
N ILE A 227 1.61 0.46 13.05
CA ILE A 227 2.29 1.48 12.25
C ILE A 227 3.07 2.44 13.17
N VAL A 228 2.44 2.95 14.23
CA VAL A 228 3.10 3.85 15.19
C VAL A 228 4.30 3.16 15.86
N SER A 229 4.16 1.89 16.27
CA SER A 229 5.28 1.12 16.81
C SER A 229 6.43 0.99 15.81
N ILE A 230 6.13 0.61 14.56
CA ILE A 230 7.13 0.47 13.49
C ILE A 230 7.90 1.78 13.31
N LEU A 231 7.18 2.90 13.15
CA LEU A 231 7.75 4.23 12.90
C LEU A 231 8.57 4.75 14.08
N VAL A 232 8.05 4.67 15.31
CA VAL A 232 8.77 5.12 16.51
C VAL A 232 10.07 4.34 16.69
N ASN A 233 10.04 3.03 16.45
CA ASN A 233 11.23 2.20 16.60
C ASN A 233 12.29 2.48 15.52
N GLN A 234 11.93 3.06 14.36
CA GLN A 234 12.93 3.52 13.39
C GLN A 234 13.87 4.56 13.99
N PHE A 235 13.31 5.50 14.75
CA PHE A 235 14.06 6.57 15.41
C PHE A 235 14.65 6.14 16.76
N ARG A 236 14.23 4.98 17.30
CA ARG A 236 14.94 4.32 18.41
C ARG A 236 16.21 3.64 17.91
N ILE A 237 16.12 2.92 16.80
CA ILE A 237 17.24 2.19 16.19
C ILE A 237 18.27 3.17 15.64
N PHE A 238 17.79 4.20 14.95
CA PHE A 238 18.60 5.25 14.34
C PHE A 238 18.03 6.63 14.70
N PRO A 239 18.43 7.22 15.84
CA PRO A 239 17.95 8.54 16.28
C PRO A 239 18.40 9.66 15.34
N LEU A 240 17.50 10.62 15.09
CA LEU A 240 17.82 11.83 14.30
C LEU A 240 18.84 12.73 15.02
N ILE A 241 18.76 12.82 16.35
CA ILE A 241 19.73 13.55 17.17
C ILE A 241 20.76 12.54 17.71
N LYS A 242 22.01 12.67 17.28
CA LYS A 242 23.11 11.79 17.71
C LYS A 242 23.36 11.95 19.22
N SER A 243 22.99 10.94 20.00
CA SER A 243 23.36 10.79 21.41
C SER A 243 24.67 10.01 21.54
N LYS A 244 25.42 10.23 22.64
CA LYS A 244 26.51 9.30 23.04
C LYS A 244 25.97 7.87 23.00
N ARG A 245 26.73 6.95 22.38
CA ARG A 245 26.31 5.56 22.12
C ARG A 245 25.97 4.83 23.42
N THR A 246 24.69 4.83 23.77
CA THR A 246 24.15 3.97 24.82
C THR A 246 24.07 2.53 24.33
N ARG A 247 24.34 1.59 25.24
CA ARG A 247 24.17 0.15 25.02
C ARG A 247 22.79 -0.16 24.43
N ILE A 248 22.74 -0.88 23.30
CA ILE A 248 21.48 -1.31 22.67
C ILE A 248 20.65 -2.12 23.68
N ARG A 249 19.41 -1.67 23.91
CA ARG A 249 18.40 -2.33 24.75
C ARG A 249 17.16 -2.58 23.92
N ILE A 250 16.80 -3.86 23.77
CA ILE A 250 15.60 -4.27 23.04
C ILE A 250 14.35 -3.80 23.80
N PRO A 251 13.43 -3.04 23.17
CA PRO A 251 12.21 -2.58 23.82
C PRO A 251 11.26 -3.74 24.11
N ARG A 252 10.40 -3.59 25.12
CA ARG A 252 9.27 -4.50 25.37
C ARG A 252 8.09 -4.09 24.51
N ASP A 253 8.29 -4.14 23.20
CA ASP A 253 7.28 -3.81 22.20
C ASP A 253 6.90 -5.08 21.42
N PRO A 254 5.61 -5.47 21.38
CA PRO A 254 5.17 -6.68 20.69
C PRO A 254 5.35 -6.64 19.16
N PHE A 255 5.54 -5.47 18.56
CA PHE A 255 5.68 -5.30 17.10
C PHE A 255 7.11 -4.91 16.68
N PHE A 256 8.10 -5.09 17.58
CA PHE A 256 9.48 -4.69 17.30
C PHE A 256 10.12 -5.52 16.17
N ASP A 257 9.67 -6.75 15.95
CA ASP A 257 10.06 -7.58 14.81
C ASP A 257 9.66 -6.93 13.48
N LEU A 258 8.42 -6.41 13.38
CA LEU A 258 7.95 -5.66 12.21
C LEU A 258 8.78 -4.38 12.01
N ALA A 259 9.18 -3.72 13.09
CA ALA A 259 10.05 -2.55 13.01
C ALA A 259 11.45 -2.88 12.47
N LEU A 260 12.02 -4.04 12.84
CA LEU A 260 13.29 -4.52 12.29
C LEU A 260 13.15 -4.91 10.82
N ASP A 261 12.05 -5.56 10.44
CA ASP A 261 11.80 -5.93 9.05
C ASP A 261 11.62 -4.68 8.17
N PHE A 262 10.93 -3.64 8.66
CA PHE A 262 10.87 -2.34 7.98
C PHE A 262 12.24 -1.64 7.92
N PHE A 263 13.03 -1.68 9.00
CA PHE A 263 14.38 -1.11 9.01
C PHE A 263 15.29 -1.80 7.98
N ASN A 264 15.15 -3.12 7.80
CA ASN A 264 15.87 -3.87 6.78
C ASN A 264 15.56 -3.38 5.36
N LEU A 265 14.31 -2.98 5.08
CA LEU A 265 13.96 -2.37 3.80
C LEU A 265 14.69 -1.03 3.63
N ARG A 266 14.74 -0.19 4.67
CA ARG A 266 15.47 1.09 4.64
C ARG A 266 16.97 0.92 4.37
N CYS A 267 17.58 -0.17 4.81
CA CYS A 267 18.98 -0.49 4.50
C CYS A 267 19.25 -0.66 3.00
N GLN A 268 18.24 -1.01 2.19
CA GLN A 268 18.41 -1.11 0.73
C GLN A 268 18.56 0.25 0.05
N ILE A 269 18.04 1.32 0.68
CA ILE A 269 18.21 2.70 0.20
C ILE A 269 19.52 3.27 0.77
N ASN A 270 19.78 3.02 2.05
CA ASN A 270 20.94 3.54 2.76
C ASN A 270 21.80 2.38 3.29
N PRO A 271 22.78 1.88 2.50
CA PRO A 271 23.62 0.75 2.88
C PRO A 271 24.39 0.94 4.19
N GLU A 272 24.68 2.19 4.58
CA GLU A 272 25.32 2.52 5.86
C GLU A 272 24.52 2.04 7.09
N LEU A 273 23.19 1.91 6.96
CA LEU A 273 22.33 1.43 8.03
C LEU A 273 22.49 -0.08 8.29
N THR A 274 23.09 -0.83 7.36
CA THR A 274 23.19 -2.30 7.42
C THR A 274 23.93 -2.79 8.66
N ASN A 275 25.03 -2.14 9.03
CA ASN A 275 25.78 -2.51 10.24
C ASN A 275 24.92 -2.31 11.52
N ILE A 276 24.16 -1.22 11.56
CA ILE A 276 23.25 -0.93 12.68
C ILE A 276 22.15 -2.00 12.73
N TYR A 277 21.54 -2.30 11.59
CA TYR A 277 20.53 -3.34 11.48
C TYR A 277 21.04 -4.69 12.03
N THR A 278 22.22 -5.16 11.59
CA THR A 278 22.79 -6.43 12.02
C THR A 278 22.96 -6.49 13.54
N GLN A 279 23.55 -5.45 14.14
CA GLN A 279 23.74 -5.38 15.60
C GLN A 279 22.41 -5.43 16.38
N TRP A 280 21.39 -4.72 15.89
CA TRP A 280 20.06 -4.73 16.52
C TRP A 280 19.35 -6.08 16.33
N ARG A 281 19.49 -6.71 15.15
CA ARG A 281 18.90 -8.02 14.84
C ARG A 281 19.51 -9.14 15.69
N GLU A 282 20.83 -9.17 15.83
CA GLU A 282 21.53 -10.16 16.67
C GLU A 282 21.07 -10.07 18.13
N LYS A 283 21.08 -8.86 18.71
CA LYS A 283 20.61 -8.64 20.09
C LYS A 283 19.14 -8.98 20.27
N PHE A 284 18.31 -8.73 19.27
CA PHE A 284 16.91 -9.12 19.30
C PHE A 284 16.76 -10.66 19.39
N ILE A 285 17.50 -11.40 18.56
CA ILE A 285 17.52 -12.87 18.57
C ILE A 285 18.03 -13.41 19.91
N GLU A 286 19.13 -12.86 20.45
CA GLU A 286 19.65 -13.25 21.76
C GLU A 286 18.64 -13.04 22.89
N SER A 287 17.92 -11.91 22.88
CA SER A 287 16.91 -11.62 23.89
C SER A 287 15.72 -12.61 23.83
N HIS A 288 15.35 -13.06 22.63
CA HIS A 288 14.28 -14.03 22.40
C HIS A 288 14.68 -15.46 22.73
N SER A 289 15.92 -15.86 22.42
CA SER A 289 16.44 -17.18 22.77
C SER A 289 16.59 -17.36 24.29
N LYS A 290 17.04 -16.32 25.00
CA LYS A 290 17.09 -16.30 26.47
C LYS A 290 15.70 -16.40 27.09
N LYS A 291 14.69 -15.69 26.55
CA LYS A 291 13.28 -15.85 26.97
C LYS A 291 12.78 -17.28 26.76
N ARG A 292 12.99 -17.88 25.58
CA ARG A 292 12.56 -19.26 25.28
C ARG A 292 13.21 -20.29 26.23
N LYS A 293 14.51 -20.14 26.54
CA LYS A 293 15.21 -21.00 27.52
C LYS A 293 14.68 -20.81 28.95
N PHE A 294 14.34 -19.58 29.34
CA PHE A 294 13.75 -19.28 30.65
C PHE A 294 12.36 -19.92 30.84
N PHE A 295 11.48 -19.80 29.83
CA PHE A 295 10.15 -20.44 29.87
C PHE A 295 10.24 -21.98 29.87
N LYS A 296 11.15 -22.58 29.09
CA LYS A 296 11.38 -24.04 29.13
C LYS A 296 11.85 -24.53 30.50
N ARG A 297 12.71 -23.78 31.20
CA ARG A 297 13.17 -24.12 32.56
C ARG A 297 12.08 -23.96 33.63
N LYS A 298 11.10 -23.07 33.42
CA LYS A 298 10.00 -22.85 34.35
C LYS A 298 8.92 -23.94 34.22
N ASN A 299 8.66 -24.41 33.00
CA ASN A 299 7.70 -25.48 32.73
C ASN A 299 8.26 -26.89 33.00
N ALA A 300 9.57 -27.06 33.10
CA ALA A 300 10.21 -28.32 33.51
C ALA A 300 10.37 -28.44 35.05
N LYS A 301 9.85 -27.47 35.81
CA LYS A 301 9.84 -27.43 37.28
C LYS A 301 8.42 -27.50 37.87
N ILE A 302 7.43 -27.83 37.03
CA ILE A 302 6.05 -28.16 37.39
C ILE A 302 5.85 -29.60 36.92
#